data_AF-A0A7X0DKX3-F1
#
_entry.id   AF-A0A7X0DKX3-F1
#
_cell.length_a   1.000
_cell.length_b   1.000
_cell.length_c   1.000
_cell.angle_alpha   90.00
_cell.angle_beta   90.00
_cell.angle_gamma   90.00
#
_symmetry.space_group_name_H-M   'P 1'
#
loop_
_entity.id
_entity.type
_entity.pdbx_description
1 polymer ?
#
loop_
_entity_poly.entity_id
_entity_poly.type
_entity_poly.pdbx_seq_one_letter_code
_entity_poly.pdbx_strand_id
1 'polypeptide(L)'
;MDINNYFNLNNNNIDFMLKLLQDHQKLINENKILKNSLKNSTKSKKDHSKPTPKFFLTPKIIKLILKCSKTLKQIDPISGWFVHLLLISGCRGTEMQKVKMQDITPFLSKTGKTLYTIKVNVAKKKKCRLY
;
A
#
# COMPACT_ATOMS: atom_id res chain seq x y z
N MET A 1 -45.01 -21.04 -50.02
CA MET A 1 -43.70 -21.63 -49.64
C MET A 1 -43.93 -22.42 -48.38
N ASP A 2 -44.01 -23.73 -48.53
CA ASP A 2 -44.48 -24.68 -47.53
C ASP A 2 -43.49 -24.87 -46.38
N ILE A 3 -44.00 -24.82 -45.15
CA ILE A 3 -43.28 -25.05 -43.88
C ILE A 3 -43.00 -26.56 -43.65
N ASN A 4 -43.15 -27.42 -44.68
CA ASN A 4 -43.22 -28.87 -44.50
C ASN A 4 -41.96 -29.65 -44.89
N ASN A 5 -40.76 -29.07 -44.83
CA ASN A 5 -39.55 -29.81 -45.17
C ASN A 5 -38.38 -29.73 -44.17
N TYR A 6 -38.63 -29.32 -42.91
CA TYR A 6 -37.55 -29.14 -41.94
C TYR A 6 -37.24 -30.35 -41.05
N PHE A 7 -38.04 -31.43 -41.11
CA PHE A 7 -37.85 -32.59 -40.24
C PHE A 7 -38.10 -33.92 -40.98
N ASN A 8 -37.22 -34.25 -41.93
CA ASN A 8 -37.03 -35.65 -42.31
C ASN A 8 -35.83 -36.21 -41.52
N LEU A 9 -36.06 -36.49 -40.23
CA LEU A 9 -35.05 -37.10 -39.36
C LEU A 9 -35.16 -38.63 -39.47
N ASN A 10 -34.18 -39.26 -40.11
CA ASN A 10 -33.98 -40.70 -40.02
C ASN A 10 -33.60 -41.09 -38.57
N ASN A 11 -33.91 -42.31 -38.12
CA ASN A 11 -33.69 -42.77 -36.73
C ASN A 11 -32.25 -42.52 -36.23
N ASN A 12 -31.25 -42.67 -37.11
CA ASN A 12 -29.84 -42.40 -36.78
C ASN A 12 -29.56 -40.92 -36.45
N ASN A 13 -30.26 -39.98 -37.09
CA ASN A 13 -30.10 -38.55 -36.82
C ASN A 13 -30.74 -38.16 -35.48
N ILE A 14 -31.84 -38.80 -35.10
CA ILE A 14 -32.50 -38.58 -33.81
C ILE A 14 -31.59 -39.09 -32.67
N ASP A 15 -30.99 -40.26 -32.84
CA ASP A 15 -30.11 -40.86 -31.85
C ASP A 15 -28.81 -40.05 -31.66
N PHE A 16 -28.24 -39.54 -32.76
CA PHE A 16 -27.10 -38.61 -32.71
C PHE A 16 -27.44 -37.32 -31.95
N MET A 17 -28.61 -36.72 -32.22
CA MET A 17 -29.05 -35.50 -31.54
C MET A 17 -29.32 -35.74 -30.04
N LEU A 18 -29.87 -36.89 -29.67
CA LEU A 18 -30.06 -37.29 -28.28
C LEU A 18 -28.72 -37.44 -27.55
N LYS A 19 -27.74 -38.08 -28.18
CA LYS A 19 -26.40 -38.25 -27.64
C LYS A 19 -25.68 -36.91 -27.45
N LEU A 20 -25.77 -36.02 -28.45
CA LEU A 20 -25.22 -34.67 -28.37
C LEU A 20 -25.81 -33.86 -27.21
N LEU A 21 -27.13 -34.00 -26.98
CA LEU A 21 -27.82 -33.31 -25.90
C LEU A 21 -27.43 -33.85 -24.52
N GLN A 22 -27.26 -35.17 -24.38
CA GLN A 22 -26.75 -35.79 -23.15
C GLN A 22 -25.32 -35.35 -22.84
N ASP A 23 -24.43 -35.35 -23.84
CA ASP A 23 -23.04 -34.92 -23.67
C ASP A 23 -22.95 -33.44 -23.27
N HIS A 24 -23.77 -32.58 -23.87
CA HIS A 24 -23.85 -31.18 -23.50
C HIS A 24 -24.34 -30.98 -22.06
N GLN A 25 -25.34 -31.76 -21.64
CA GLN A 25 -25.87 -31.69 -20.27
C GLN A 25 -24.85 -32.18 -19.24
N LYS A 26 -24.05 -33.20 -19.58
CA LYS A 26 -22.93 -33.68 -18.77
C LYS A 26 -21.85 -32.60 -18.61
N LEU A 27 -21.43 -31.96 -19.70
CA LEU A 27 -20.46 -30.85 -19.67
C LEU A 27 -20.93 -29.66 -18.82
N ILE A 28 -22.22 -29.33 -18.85
CA ILE A 28 -22.78 -28.27 -18.00
C ILE A 28 -22.65 -28.64 -16.51
N ASN A 29 -22.93 -29.89 -16.16
CA ASN A 29 -22.87 -30.34 -14.77
C ASN A 29 -21.42 -30.39 -14.24
N GLU A 30 -20.49 -30.89 -15.05
CA GLU A 30 -19.05 -30.89 -14.73
C GLU A 30 -18.53 -29.46 -14.52
N ASN A 31 -18.91 -28.53 -15.41
CA ASN A 31 -18.56 -27.10 -15.26
C ASN A 31 -19.13 -26.47 -13.99
N LYS A 32 -20.35 -26.83 -13.57
CA LYS A 32 -20.91 -26.37 -12.29
C LYS A 32 -20.10 -26.87 -11.10
N ILE A 33 -19.69 -28.14 -11.11
CA ILE A 33 -18.87 -28.74 -10.04
C ILE A 33 -17.51 -28.05 -9.96
N LEU A 34 -16.83 -27.87 -11.10
CA LEU A 34 -15.52 -27.19 -11.17
C LEU A 34 -15.60 -25.74 -10.68
N LYS A 35 -16.65 -25.01 -11.06
CA LYS A 35 -16.86 -23.61 -10.62
C LYS A 35 -17.08 -23.50 -9.11
N ASN A 36 -17.78 -24.47 -8.51
CA ASN A 36 -17.98 -24.53 -7.06
C ASN A 36 -16.69 -24.93 -6.32
N SER A 37 -15.91 -25.87 -6.88
CA SER A 37 -14.59 -26.25 -6.36
C SER A 37 -13.62 -25.06 -6.37
N LEU A 38 -13.56 -24.31 -7.48
CA LEU A 38 -12.74 -23.10 -7.61
C LEU A 38 -13.16 -21.99 -6.62
N LYS A 39 -14.47 -21.79 -6.42
CA LYS A 39 -14.99 -20.86 -5.38
C LYS A 39 -14.60 -21.29 -3.97
N ASN A 40 -14.51 -22.58 -3.71
CA ASN A 40 -14.10 -23.11 -2.41
C ASN A 40 -12.58 -23.11 -2.22
N SER A 41 -11.79 -23.24 -3.29
CA SER A 41 -10.32 -23.13 -3.22
C SER A 41 -9.83 -21.67 -3.09
N THR A 42 -10.60 -20.72 -3.64
CA THR A 42 -10.35 -19.28 -3.54
C THR A 42 -10.90 -18.64 -2.26
N LYS A 43 -11.68 -19.38 -1.46
CA LYS A 43 -11.89 -19.04 -0.04
C LYS A 43 -10.54 -19.24 0.66
N SER A 44 -9.74 -18.19 0.60
CA SER A 44 -8.46 -18.06 1.29
C SER A 44 -8.59 -18.69 2.68
N LYS A 45 -7.84 -19.77 2.94
CA LYS A 45 -7.40 -20.03 4.31
C LYS A 45 -6.85 -18.68 4.77
N LYS A 46 -7.39 -18.14 5.87
CA LYS A 46 -6.84 -16.93 6.47
C LYS A 46 -5.40 -17.25 6.79
N ASP A 47 -4.50 -16.94 5.86
CA ASP A 47 -3.09 -16.93 6.15
C ASP A 47 -2.96 -15.96 7.32
N HIS A 48 -2.51 -16.48 8.45
CA HIS A 48 -1.97 -15.66 9.52
C HIS A 48 -0.70 -14.99 8.98
N SER A 49 -0.89 -14.05 8.06
CA SER A 49 0.16 -13.17 7.58
C SER A 49 0.70 -12.48 8.82
N LYS A 50 1.97 -12.72 9.11
CA LYS A 50 2.68 -12.01 10.18
C LYS A 50 2.39 -10.51 9.99
N PRO A 51 2.04 -9.77 11.06
CA PRO A 51 1.68 -8.38 10.92
C PRO A 51 2.82 -7.66 10.19
N THR A 52 2.51 -7.07 9.05
CA THR A 52 3.47 -6.27 8.28
C THR A 52 4.10 -5.26 9.23
N PRO A 53 5.44 -5.21 9.35
CA PRO A 53 6.09 -4.31 10.28
C PRO A 53 5.67 -2.87 9.97
N LYS A 54 5.11 -2.19 10.97
CA LYS A 54 4.81 -0.77 10.84
C LYS A 54 6.13 -0.01 10.85
N PHE A 55 6.59 0.41 9.67
CA PHE A 55 7.80 1.22 9.50
C PHE A 55 7.68 2.66 10.03
N PHE A 56 6.60 2.99 10.74
CA PHE A 56 6.31 4.32 11.23
C PHE A 56 6.13 4.34 12.75
N LEU A 57 6.52 5.44 13.36
CA LEU A 57 6.39 5.64 14.80
C LEU A 57 4.91 5.79 15.16
N THR A 58 4.47 5.05 16.20
CA THR A 58 3.12 5.22 16.73
C THR A 58 3.02 6.51 17.56
N PRO A 59 1.83 7.11 17.71
CA PRO A 59 1.65 8.33 18.52
C PRO A 59 2.14 8.19 19.96
N LYS A 60 2.00 6.99 20.56
CA LYS A 60 2.51 6.69 21.90
C LYS A 60 4.04 6.82 21.97
N ILE A 61 4.74 6.29 20.97
CA ILE A 61 6.19 6.36 20.88
C ILE A 61 6.64 7.81 20.61
N ILE A 62 5.96 8.54 19.74
CA ILE A 62 6.25 9.96 19.48
C ILE A 62 6.15 10.78 20.78
N LYS A 63 5.12 10.56 21.59
CA LYS A 63 4.96 11.23 22.90
C LYS A 63 6.11 10.92 23.87
N LEU A 64 6.62 9.69 23.85
CA LEU A 64 7.79 9.29 24.65
C LEU A 64 9.06 9.99 24.15
N ILE A 65 9.31 9.99 22.84
CA ILE A 65 10.46 10.67 22.22
C ILE A 65 10.45 12.17 22.55
N LEU A 66 9.29 12.82 22.52
CA LEU A 66 9.16 14.22 22.91
C LEU A 66 9.54 14.47 24.38
N LYS A 67 9.18 13.56 25.30
CA LYS A 67 9.61 13.65 26.70
C LYS A 67 11.13 13.49 26.82
N CYS A 68 11.70 12.49 26.16
CA CYS A 68 13.15 12.26 26.15
C CYS A 68 13.93 13.42 25.52
N SER A 69 13.40 14.05 24.46
CA SER A 69 14.01 15.23 23.85
C SER A 69 14.02 16.42 24.82
N LYS A 70 12.98 16.60 25.64
CA LYS A 70 12.95 17.65 26.66
C LYS A 70 14.00 17.42 27.75
N THR A 71 14.14 16.20 28.25
CA THR A 71 15.18 15.86 29.23
C THR A 71 16.58 16.00 28.62
N LEU A 72 16.75 15.57 27.36
CA LEU A 72 18.04 15.70 26.66
C LEU A 72 18.45 17.16 26.50
N LYS A 73 17.52 18.07 26.17
CA LYS A 73 17.81 19.52 26.11
C LYS A 73 18.33 20.11 27.43
N GLN A 74 17.95 19.52 28.57
CA GLN A 74 18.44 19.96 29.89
C GLN A 74 19.85 19.47 30.17
N ILE A 75 20.20 18.26 29.70
CA ILE A 75 21.51 17.63 29.94
C ILE A 75 22.54 18.15 28.92
N ASP A 76 22.19 18.09 27.64
CA ASP A 76 22.99 18.60 26.52
C ASP A 76 22.08 19.42 25.59
N PRO A 77 22.13 20.76 25.72
CA PRO A 77 21.32 21.65 24.90
C PRO A 77 21.55 21.45 23.40
N ILE A 78 22.79 21.17 22.97
CA ILE A 78 23.13 21.07 21.55
C ILE A 78 22.48 19.83 20.95
N SER A 79 22.74 18.66 21.53
CA SER A 79 22.13 17.40 21.07
C SER A 79 20.61 17.41 21.23
N GLY A 80 20.10 17.99 22.32
CA GLY A 80 18.68 18.11 22.56
C GLY A 80 17.95 18.95 21.51
N TRP A 81 18.52 20.11 21.15
CA TRP A 81 17.98 20.95 20.06
C TRP A 81 18.11 20.29 18.70
N PHE A 82 19.23 19.60 18.44
CA PHE A 82 19.42 18.86 17.20
C PHE A 82 18.35 17.79 16.99
N VAL A 83 18.09 16.93 17.99
CA VAL A 83 17.04 15.90 17.93
C VAL A 83 15.65 16.54 17.76
N HIS A 84 15.40 17.65 18.44
CA HIS A 84 14.13 18.35 18.33
C HIS A 84 13.87 18.90 16.94
N LEU A 85 14.89 19.49 16.31
CA LEU A 85 14.82 19.99 14.94
C LEU A 85 14.58 18.86 13.95
N LEU A 86 15.22 17.70 14.12
CA LEU A 86 14.98 16.52 13.28
C LEU A 86 13.53 16.02 13.41
N LEU A 87 13.01 15.98 14.63
CA LEU A 87 11.63 15.52 14.88
C LEU A 87 10.57 16.42 14.23
N ILE A 88 10.79 17.74 14.23
CA ILE A 88 9.84 18.71 13.66
C ILE A 88 9.96 18.77 12.13
N SER A 89 11.19 18.79 11.62
CA SER A 89 11.45 18.99 10.19
C SER A 89 11.28 17.72 9.35
N GLY A 90 11.51 16.54 9.94
CA GLY A 90 11.56 15.27 9.20
C GLY A 90 12.75 15.16 8.24
N CYS A 91 13.72 16.06 8.31
CA CYS A 91 14.95 16.01 7.51
C CYS A 91 15.88 14.89 7.98
N ARG A 92 16.80 14.46 7.11
CA ARG A 92 17.86 13.53 7.51
C ARG A 92 18.89 14.25 8.38
N GLY A 93 19.50 13.52 9.30
CA GLY A 93 20.60 14.05 10.14
C GLY A 93 21.70 14.72 9.32
N THR A 94 22.10 14.11 8.21
CA THR A 94 23.14 14.64 7.31
C THR A 94 22.71 15.89 6.54
N GLU A 95 21.42 16.11 6.35
CA GLU A 95 20.89 17.32 5.72
C GLU A 95 20.88 18.46 6.73
N MET A 96 20.43 18.19 7.96
CA MET A 96 20.44 19.16 9.05
C MET A 96 21.86 19.60 9.45
N GLN A 97 22.81 18.67 9.46
CA GLN A 97 24.23 18.96 9.77
C GLN A 97 24.91 19.90 8.75
N LYS A 98 24.37 20.00 7.53
CA LYS A 98 24.93 20.86 6.47
C LYS A 98 24.37 22.28 6.48
N VAL A 99 23.35 22.54 7.30
CA VAL A 99 22.74 23.86 7.44
C VAL A 99 23.77 24.85 7.96
N LYS A 100 23.94 25.96 7.24
CA LYS A 100 24.81 27.06 7.64
C LYS A 100 23.97 28.22 8.17
N MET A 101 24.62 29.18 8.83
CA MET A 101 23.93 30.37 9.37
C MET A 101 23.16 31.14 8.29
N GLN A 102 23.69 31.23 7.07
CA GLN A 102 23.05 31.87 5.92
C GLN A 102 21.70 31.24 5.52
N ASP A 103 21.47 29.98 5.90
CA ASP A 103 20.25 29.25 5.60
C ASP A 103 19.16 29.50 6.66
N ILE A 104 19.49 30.20 7.75
CA ILE A 104 18.61 30.54 8.86
C ILE A 104 18.21 32.01 8.73
N THR A 105 16.94 32.26 8.44
CA THR A 105 16.41 33.63 8.29
C THR A 105 15.41 33.94 9.40
N PRO A 106 15.63 35.01 10.19
CA PRO A 106 14.61 35.49 11.12
C PRO A 106 13.45 36.11 10.34
N PHE A 107 12.23 35.87 10.80
CA PHE A 107 11.02 36.51 10.31
C PHE A 107 10.23 37.04 11.51
N LEU A 108 9.92 38.33 11.48
CA LEU A 108 9.09 38.94 12.51
C LEU A 108 7.62 38.64 12.22
N SER A 109 6.98 37.87 13.09
CA SER A 109 5.55 37.63 12.98
C SER A 109 4.76 38.92 13.26
N LYS A 110 3.59 39.06 12.64
CA LYS A 110 2.62 40.12 12.94
C LYS A 110 2.23 40.18 14.44
N THR A 111 2.45 39.08 15.17
CA THR A 111 2.21 38.95 16.61
C THR A 111 3.40 39.44 17.48
N GLY A 112 4.44 40.01 16.89
CA GLY A 112 5.64 40.48 17.62
C GLY A 112 6.60 39.38 18.08
N LYS A 113 6.36 38.12 17.69
CA LYS A 113 7.27 36.99 17.97
C LYS A 113 8.32 36.87 16.88
N THR A 114 9.59 36.74 17.27
CA THR A 114 10.68 36.39 16.35
C THR A 114 10.59 34.90 16.02
N LEU A 115 10.30 34.60 14.75
CA LEU A 115 10.33 33.24 14.22
C LEU A 115 11.59 33.05 13.39
N TYR A 116 12.04 31.80 13.26
CA TYR A 116 13.19 31.45 12.43
C TYR A 116 12.76 30.45 11.37
N THR A 117 13.14 30.71 10.13
CA THR A 117 12.97 29.77 9.01
C THR A 117 14.33 29.16 8.71
N ILE A 118 14.40 27.83 8.64
CA ILE A 118 15.61 27.09 8.30
C ILE A 118 15.41 26.46 6.93
N LYS A 119 16.21 26.87 5.95
CA LYS A 119 16.22 26.25 4.62
C LYS A 119 17.15 25.04 4.64
N VAL A 120 16.61 23.86 4.36
CA VAL A 120 17.39 22.62 4.31
C VAL A 120 17.46 22.12 2.88
N ASN A 121 18.67 21.88 2.38
CA ASN A 121 18.87 21.29 1.06
C ASN A 121 18.69 19.77 1.13
N VAL A 122 17.57 19.27 0.61
CA VAL A 122 17.24 17.85 0.60
C VAL A 122 17.81 17.19 -0.65
N ALA A 123 18.64 16.17 -0.47
CA ALA A 123 19.21 15.45 -1.59
C ALA A 123 18.12 14.69 -2.37
N LYS A 124 18.05 14.90 -3.69
CA LYS A 124 17.15 14.16 -4.57
C LYS A 124 17.52 12.67 -4.54
N LYS A 125 16.53 11.80 -4.26
CA LYS A 125 16.70 10.35 -4.35
C LYS A 125 17.10 9.99 -5.79
N LYS A 126 18.31 9.44 -5.98
CA LYS A 126 18.65 8.73 -7.22
C LYS A 126 17.78 7.47 -7.28
N LYS A 127 17.07 7.25 -8.39
CA LYS A 127 16.36 5.97 -8.62
C LYS A 127 17.44 4.90 -8.80
N CYS A 128 17.63 4.06 -7.80
CA CYS A 128 18.38 2.82 -7.97
C CYS A 128 17.48 1.87 -8.78
N ARG A 129 17.83 1.60 -10.05
CA ARG A 129 17.33 0.40 -10.75
C ARG A 129 18.02 -0.78 -10.09
N LEU A 130 17.26 -1.57 -9.34
CA LEU A 130 17.66 -2.92 -8.99
C LEU A 130 17.48 -3.74 -10.30
N TYR A 131 18.60 -4.23 -10.85
CA TYR A 131 18.61 -5.22 -11.93
C TYR A 131 18.55 -6.61 -11.32
#